data_AF-A0A7T7BLV2-F1
#
_entry.id   AF-A0A7T7BLV2-F1
#
_cell.length_a   1.000
_cell.length_b   1.000
_cell.length_c   1.000
_cell.angle_alpha   90.00
_cell.angle_beta   90.00
_cell.angle_gamma   90.00
#
_symmetry.space_group_name_H-M   'P 1'
#
loop_
_entity.id
_entity.type
_entity.pdbx_description
1 polymer ?
#
loop_
_entity_poly.entity_id
_entity_poly.type
_entity_poly.pdbx_seq_one_letter_code
_entity_poly.pdbx_strand_id
1 'polypeptide(L)'
;MPVLHHFHRLRQASITISLARPHIPVISHPIHLTTTMPPTNKTWHIQHRALAQQRDKTKQYTCLAETSPHIATLLSFPSQRSTLPELHAATSNEIISLAATIAVFEPVRLHIRPEDIPQAQVLLDKQTINLAPQHRANLALIPAPTNHCWIRDTGPVYIHSADAADKTRYAIDFRFCEWGHKTTERIYGACASSSAAKTLEKASRFADWPVMDDEAMRENTAFAGIVLDLENANVEAVADVVVRLQTDIRLEGGGIEVDGEGTLMATESSILGGGRNAGLGKDEIEAELGRLLGVSTFIWFPGRVGLDVTDVHVDAEARFVRPGVVVVCRPHGRAEKVHWDIYEEIRAVLERSTDACGRRFEVHDVVEPDPRYIKGDLPGEEKAPAVSYVNFYFVNGGLVMPAFGDAEADEKAFEMFKCLVPEREIRQVAVNALPRTGGVLHCVTQQVV
;
A
#
# COMPACT_ATOMS: atom_id res chain seq x y z
N MET A 1 -59.74 19.51 -45.86
CA MET A 1 -59.42 20.07 -47.19
C MET A 1 -58.57 21.33 -47.01
N PRO A 2 -57.60 21.57 -47.89
CA PRO A 2 -56.22 21.89 -47.52
C PRO A 2 -55.81 23.32 -47.90
N VAL A 3 -54.67 23.83 -47.40
CA VAL A 3 -53.74 24.58 -48.27
C VAL A 3 -52.28 24.36 -47.82
N LEU A 4 -51.45 24.06 -48.82
CA LEU A 4 -50.04 23.76 -48.84
C LEU A 4 -49.11 24.96 -48.54
N HIS A 5 -47.88 24.67 -48.10
CA HIS A 5 -46.64 25.24 -48.68
C HIS A 5 -45.46 24.29 -48.37
N HIS A 6 -45.09 23.41 -49.31
CA HIS A 6 -43.96 23.49 -50.25
C HIS A 6 -42.55 23.47 -49.63
N PHE A 7 -41.92 22.32 -49.80
CA PHE A 7 -40.52 21.96 -49.52
C PHE A 7 -39.54 22.61 -50.52
N HIS A 8 -38.35 22.94 -50.05
CA HIS A 8 -37.13 22.81 -50.85
C HIS A 8 -35.99 22.20 -50.02
N ARG A 9 -35.39 21.14 -50.60
CA ARG A 9 -34.27 20.35 -50.09
C ARG A 9 -32.96 21.14 -50.11
N LEU A 10 -32.08 20.89 -49.14
CA LEU A 10 -30.63 20.76 -49.39
C LEU A 10 -30.06 19.61 -48.54
N ARG A 11 -29.16 18.85 -49.17
CA ARG A 11 -28.66 17.53 -48.78
C ARG A 11 -27.60 17.62 -47.68
N GLN A 12 -27.66 16.69 -46.73
CA GLN A 12 -26.54 16.36 -45.83
C GLN A 12 -25.46 15.60 -46.60
N ALA A 13 -24.20 16.04 -46.44
CA ALA A 13 -23.02 15.29 -46.82
C ALA A 13 -22.36 14.79 -45.52
N SER A 14 -22.36 13.47 -45.32
CA SER A 14 -21.65 12.79 -44.25
C SER A 14 -20.18 12.65 -44.62
N ILE A 15 -19.27 13.13 -43.77
CA ILE A 15 -17.83 12.87 -43.84
C ILE A 15 -17.51 11.83 -42.77
N THR A 16 -17.17 10.62 -43.20
CA THR A 16 -16.67 9.54 -42.35
C THR A 16 -15.15 9.67 -42.27
N ILE A 17 -14.60 10.01 -41.10
CA ILE A 17 -13.16 9.97 -40.84
C ILE A 17 -12.84 8.61 -40.22
N SER A 18 -12.13 7.78 -40.97
CA SER A 18 -11.56 6.50 -40.53
C SER A 18 -10.27 6.78 -39.75
N LEU A 19 -10.28 6.58 -38.44
CA LEU A 19 -9.07 6.54 -37.61
C LEU A 19 -8.63 5.09 -37.44
N ALA A 20 -7.53 4.72 -38.09
CA ALA A 20 -6.87 3.44 -37.94
C ALA A 20 -6.25 3.33 -36.54
N ARG A 21 -6.55 2.24 -35.82
CA ARG A 21 -5.87 1.86 -34.57
C ARG A 21 -4.58 1.10 -34.87
N PRO A 22 -3.50 1.26 -34.10
CA PRO A 22 -2.31 0.42 -34.24
C PRO A 22 -2.61 -0.99 -33.73
N HIS A 23 -2.27 -2.01 -34.53
CA HIS A 23 -2.25 -3.41 -34.12
C HIS A 23 -1.07 -3.66 -33.15
N ILE A 24 -1.38 -4.09 -31.93
CA ILE A 24 -0.42 -4.71 -31.00
C ILE A 24 -0.52 -6.23 -31.22
N PRO A 25 0.57 -6.97 -31.47
CA PRO A 25 0.50 -8.42 -31.66
C PRO A 25 0.22 -9.11 -30.31
N VAL A 26 -0.85 -9.91 -30.27
CA VAL A 26 -1.10 -10.85 -29.17
C VAL A 26 -0.20 -12.06 -29.40
N ILE A 27 0.84 -12.21 -28.58
CA ILE A 27 1.66 -13.43 -28.54
C ILE A 27 1.06 -14.34 -27.48
N SER A 28 0.26 -15.31 -27.91
CA SER A 28 -0.17 -16.44 -27.08
C SER A 28 0.94 -17.49 -27.06
N HIS A 29 1.59 -17.71 -25.92
CA HIS A 29 2.38 -18.92 -25.68
C HIS A 29 1.77 -19.68 -24.49
N PRO A 30 1.49 -20.99 -24.63
CA PRO A 30 1.06 -21.80 -23.51
C PRO A 30 2.23 -21.99 -22.53
N ILE A 31 2.00 -21.64 -21.26
CA ILE A 31 2.96 -21.85 -20.17
C ILE A 31 2.98 -23.36 -19.87
N HIS A 32 4.01 -24.05 -20.34
CA HIS A 32 4.35 -25.39 -19.87
C HIS A 32 5.09 -25.27 -18.52
N LEU A 33 4.51 -25.84 -17.46
CA LEU A 33 5.16 -26.06 -16.17
C LEU A 33 6.28 -27.09 -16.35
N THR A 34 7.53 -26.64 -16.39
CA THR A 34 8.72 -27.50 -16.26
C THR A 34 9.31 -27.37 -14.87
N THR A 35 9.12 -28.43 -14.08
CA THR A 35 9.66 -28.62 -12.72
C THR A 35 11.14 -28.99 -12.76
N THR A 36 12.02 -28.08 -13.17
CA THR A 36 13.48 -28.25 -13.03
C THR A 36 14.17 -26.88 -13.00
N MET A 37 14.89 -26.58 -11.92
CA MET A 37 15.76 -25.40 -11.85
C MET A 37 16.80 -25.44 -12.98
N PRO A 38 16.96 -24.38 -13.80
CA PRO A 38 18.00 -24.36 -14.81
C PRO A 38 19.38 -24.23 -14.16
N PRO A 39 20.43 -24.81 -14.76
CA PRO A 39 21.79 -24.72 -14.24
C PRO A 39 22.27 -23.27 -14.21
N THR A 40 22.81 -22.87 -13.06
CA THR A 40 23.37 -21.53 -12.80
C THR A 40 24.51 -21.23 -13.76
N ASN A 41 24.26 -20.42 -14.80
CA ASN A 41 25.32 -19.93 -15.66
C ASN A 41 25.96 -18.69 -15.00
N LYS A 42 27.06 -18.94 -14.26
CA LYS A 42 27.75 -18.04 -13.34
C LYS A 42 28.44 -16.81 -13.95
N THR A 43 28.09 -16.38 -15.17
CA THR A 43 28.88 -15.36 -15.90
C THR A 43 28.10 -14.06 -16.22
N TRP A 44 26.78 -14.01 -16.00
CA TRP A 44 25.97 -12.79 -16.14
C TRP A 44 25.50 -12.18 -14.80
N HIS A 45 25.59 -12.94 -13.70
CA HIS A 45 25.05 -12.58 -12.37
C HIS A 45 25.86 -11.55 -11.56
N ILE A 46 26.88 -10.91 -12.14
CA ILE A 46 27.72 -9.93 -11.43
C ILE A 46 27.44 -8.48 -11.87
N GLN A 47 26.75 -8.24 -12.99
CA GLN A 47 26.59 -6.88 -13.54
C GLN A 47 25.25 -6.18 -13.24
N HIS A 48 24.27 -6.86 -12.64
CA HIS A 48 22.96 -6.27 -12.32
C HIS A 48 22.49 -6.56 -10.89
N ARG A 49 23.39 -6.52 -9.90
CA ARG A 49 22.93 -6.15 -8.55
C ARG A 49 22.47 -4.70 -8.65
N ALA A 50 21.27 -4.37 -8.17
CA ALA A 50 20.72 -3.01 -8.18
C ALA A 50 21.86 -2.01 -7.97
N LEU A 51 22.12 -1.17 -8.96
CA LEU A 51 23.22 -0.20 -8.94
C LEU A 51 22.96 0.74 -7.77
N ALA A 52 23.48 0.38 -6.59
CA ALA A 52 23.51 1.25 -5.44
C ALA A 52 24.44 2.40 -5.82
N GLN A 53 23.87 3.48 -6.36
CA GLN A 53 24.62 4.69 -6.58
C GLN A 53 25.18 5.16 -5.23
N GLN A 54 26.44 5.61 -5.23
CA GLN A 54 26.95 6.41 -4.11
C GLN A 54 25.95 7.53 -3.82
N ARG A 55 25.69 7.78 -2.53
CA ARG A 55 24.72 8.80 -2.07
C ARG A 55 25.05 10.18 -2.66
N ASP A 56 24.45 10.50 -3.80
CA ASP A 56 24.42 11.86 -4.32
C ASP A 56 23.40 12.64 -3.51
N LYS A 57 23.88 13.28 -2.43
CA LYS A 57 23.06 14.10 -1.57
C LYS A 57 22.60 15.41 -2.22
N THR A 58 23.06 15.72 -3.44
CA THR A 58 22.65 16.92 -4.18
C THR A 58 21.45 16.66 -5.08
N LYS A 59 21.22 15.39 -5.46
CA LYS A 59 20.10 15.02 -6.32
C LYS A 59 18.77 15.06 -5.55
N GLN A 60 17.80 15.71 -6.18
CA GLN A 60 16.42 15.87 -5.70
C GLN A 60 15.48 14.96 -6.47
N TYR A 61 14.44 14.54 -5.78
CA TYR A 61 13.45 13.59 -6.25
C TYR A 61 12.04 14.08 -5.91
N THR A 62 11.03 13.40 -6.45
CA THR A 62 9.63 13.69 -6.17
C THR A 62 8.87 12.39 -6.03
N CYS A 63 8.10 12.27 -4.95
CA CYS A 63 7.12 11.22 -4.79
C CYS A 63 5.80 11.71 -5.37
N LEU A 64 5.26 10.95 -6.33
CA LEU A 64 3.99 11.29 -6.95
C LEU A 64 2.84 10.95 -6.01
N ALA A 65 1.72 11.66 -6.14
CA ALA A 65 0.49 11.29 -5.45
C ALA A 65 0.05 9.87 -5.87
N GLU A 66 -0.58 9.12 -4.97
CA GLU A 66 -1.12 7.78 -5.28
C GLU A 66 -2.21 7.81 -6.37
N THR A 67 -2.79 8.97 -6.66
CA THR A 67 -3.75 9.12 -7.77
C THR A 67 -3.10 9.15 -9.16
N SER A 68 -1.77 9.24 -9.21
CA SER A 68 -0.98 9.26 -10.45
C SER A 68 -1.05 7.92 -11.20
N PRO A 69 -0.77 7.89 -12.51
CA PRO A 69 -0.80 6.63 -13.26
C PRO A 69 0.17 5.59 -12.68
N HIS A 70 -0.32 4.35 -12.54
CA HIS A 70 0.48 3.22 -12.07
C HIS A 70 0.96 2.36 -13.22
N ILE A 71 2.18 1.82 -13.08
CA ILE A 71 2.70 0.72 -13.89
C ILE A 71 2.14 -0.62 -13.40
N ALA A 72 2.06 -0.79 -12.08
CA ALA A 72 1.56 -1.99 -11.42
C ALA A 72 1.26 -1.70 -9.94
N THR A 73 0.51 -2.61 -9.31
CA THR A 73 0.43 -2.74 -7.85
C THR A 73 1.26 -3.92 -7.37
N LEU A 74 2.04 -3.73 -6.33
CA LEU A 74 2.70 -4.80 -5.59
C LEU A 74 1.82 -5.24 -4.41
N LEU A 75 1.74 -6.55 -4.18
CA LEU A 75 1.21 -7.15 -2.96
C LEU A 75 2.21 -8.16 -2.40
N SER A 76 2.08 -8.46 -1.12
CA SER A 76 2.74 -9.60 -0.48
C SER A 76 1.69 -10.59 0.03
N PHE A 77 1.91 -11.88 -0.24
CA PHE A 77 1.10 -12.95 0.30
C PHE A 77 1.43 -13.16 1.80
N PRO A 78 0.45 -13.46 2.66
CA PRO A 78 0.73 -13.77 4.06
C PRO A 78 1.60 -15.03 4.16
N SER A 79 2.35 -15.16 5.25
CA SER A 79 3.27 -16.28 5.47
C SER A 79 3.05 -16.87 6.85
N GLN A 80 3.11 -18.21 6.92
CA GLN A 80 3.05 -18.94 8.19
C GLN A 80 4.28 -18.70 9.08
N ARG A 81 5.31 -17.99 8.59
CA ARG A 81 6.43 -17.53 9.42
C ARG A 81 6.04 -16.43 10.41
N SER A 82 4.92 -15.73 10.19
CA SER A 82 4.45 -14.65 11.08
C SER A 82 2.96 -14.73 11.42
N THR A 83 2.21 -15.65 10.80
CA THR A 83 0.76 -15.73 10.92
C THR A 83 0.32 -17.13 11.33
N LEU A 84 -0.63 -17.23 12.27
CA LEU A 84 -1.26 -18.50 12.64
C LEU A 84 -1.87 -19.23 11.43
N PRO A 85 -1.87 -20.57 11.36
CA PRO A 85 -2.38 -21.30 10.19
C PRO A 85 -3.83 -20.95 9.78
N GLU A 86 -4.73 -20.78 10.73
CA GLU A 86 -6.14 -20.43 10.48
C GLU A 86 -6.28 -19.00 9.96
N LEU A 87 -5.56 -18.04 10.58
CA LEU A 87 -5.50 -16.65 10.10
C LEU A 87 -4.84 -16.56 8.73
N HIS A 88 -3.79 -17.36 8.49
CA HIS A 88 -3.08 -17.43 7.23
C HIS A 88 -4.07 -17.84 6.12
N ALA A 89 -4.82 -18.93 6.29
CA ALA A 89 -5.78 -19.36 5.29
C ALA A 89 -6.86 -18.31 4.97
N ALA A 90 -7.39 -17.64 6.00
CA ALA A 90 -8.41 -16.60 5.83
C ALA A 90 -7.83 -15.35 5.15
N THR A 91 -6.67 -14.88 5.61
CA THR A 91 -5.96 -13.72 5.05
C THR A 91 -5.50 -13.97 3.63
N SER A 92 -5.04 -15.19 3.30
CA SER A 92 -4.69 -15.59 1.93
C SER A 92 -5.87 -15.42 0.99
N ASN A 93 -7.08 -15.80 1.41
CA ASN A 93 -8.27 -15.64 0.58
C ASN A 93 -8.60 -14.15 0.35
N GLU A 94 -8.46 -13.30 1.38
CA GLU A 94 -8.70 -11.86 1.27
C GLU A 94 -7.66 -11.17 0.37
N ILE A 95 -6.38 -11.49 0.50
CA ILE A 95 -5.31 -10.95 -0.37
C ILE A 95 -5.52 -11.35 -1.83
N ILE A 96 -5.94 -12.59 -2.10
CA ILE A 96 -6.23 -13.02 -3.48
C ILE A 96 -7.49 -12.33 -4.02
N SER A 97 -8.50 -12.09 -3.19
CA SER A 97 -9.69 -11.32 -3.56
C SER A 97 -9.35 -9.86 -3.88
N LEU A 98 -8.47 -9.24 -3.09
CA LEU A 98 -7.95 -7.89 -3.34
C LEU A 98 -7.16 -7.84 -4.65
N ALA A 99 -6.21 -8.76 -4.83
CA ALA A 99 -5.41 -8.86 -6.05
C ALA A 99 -6.30 -9.01 -7.29
N ALA A 100 -7.30 -9.90 -7.24
CA ALA A 100 -8.28 -10.07 -8.31
C ALA A 100 -9.11 -8.80 -8.60
N THR A 101 -9.43 -8.02 -7.57
CA THR A 101 -10.15 -6.75 -7.72
C THR A 101 -9.29 -5.69 -8.40
N ILE A 102 -8.03 -5.54 -7.97
CA ILE A 102 -7.06 -4.60 -8.54
C ILE A 102 -6.70 -4.96 -9.98
N ALA A 103 -6.62 -6.27 -10.30
CA ALA A 103 -6.26 -6.78 -11.62
C ALA A 103 -7.22 -6.35 -12.75
N VAL A 104 -8.39 -5.82 -12.41
CA VAL A 104 -9.31 -5.24 -13.40
C VAL A 104 -8.86 -3.84 -13.87
N PHE A 105 -8.05 -3.16 -13.07
CA PHE A 105 -7.57 -1.81 -13.34
C PHE A 105 -6.13 -1.82 -13.88
N GLU A 106 -5.26 -2.66 -13.32
CA GLU A 106 -3.84 -2.62 -13.61
C GLU A 106 -3.11 -3.95 -13.31
N PRO A 107 -1.86 -4.12 -13.79
CA PRO A 107 -1.02 -5.26 -13.43
C PRO A 107 -0.81 -5.39 -11.92
N VAL A 108 -0.82 -6.62 -11.42
CA VAL A 108 -0.62 -6.98 -10.02
C VAL A 108 0.55 -7.96 -9.90
N ARG A 109 1.53 -7.62 -9.06
CA ARG A 109 2.69 -8.44 -8.75
C ARG A 109 2.59 -8.93 -7.30
N LEU A 110 2.13 -10.16 -7.11
CA LEU A 110 1.94 -10.77 -5.80
C LEU A 110 3.20 -11.56 -5.41
N HIS A 111 3.98 -11.00 -4.49
CA HIS A 111 5.16 -11.63 -3.92
C HIS A 111 4.75 -12.72 -2.94
N ILE A 112 5.31 -13.93 -3.09
CA ILE A 112 4.83 -15.11 -2.38
C ILE A 112 5.96 -16.11 -2.13
N ARG A 113 5.96 -16.76 -0.96
CA ARG A 113 6.96 -17.80 -0.69
C ARG A 113 6.72 -19.01 -1.62
N PRO A 114 7.78 -19.65 -2.15
CA PRO A 114 7.62 -20.79 -3.05
C PRO A 114 6.71 -21.91 -2.53
N GLU A 115 6.75 -22.17 -1.22
CA GLU A 115 5.93 -23.16 -0.53
C GLU A 115 4.42 -22.84 -0.54
N ASP A 116 4.03 -21.56 -0.62
CA ASP A 116 2.63 -21.12 -0.60
C ASP A 116 2.00 -21.00 -2.00
N ILE A 117 2.82 -21.03 -3.06
CA ILE A 117 2.37 -20.91 -4.46
C ILE A 117 1.25 -21.89 -4.82
N PRO A 118 1.34 -23.20 -4.49
CA PRO A 118 0.28 -24.15 -4.83
C PRO A 118 -1.07 -23.76 -4.21
N GLN A 119 -1.08 -23.30 -2.96
CA GLN A 119 -2.29 -22.84 -2.29
C GLN A 119 -2.84 -21.57 -2.93
N ALA A 120 -1.99 -20.59 -3.20
CA ALA A 120 -2.39 -19.34 -3.84
C ALA A 120 -2.95 -19.57 -5.25
N GLN A 121 -2.40 -20.52 -6.02
CA GLN A 121 -2.90 -20.85 -7.35
C GLN A 121 -4.33 -21.39 -7.29
N VAL A 122 -4.65 -22.27 -6.33
CA VAL A 122 -6.01 -22.79 -6.12
C VAL A 122 -6.99 -21.66 -5.77
N LEU A 123 -6.58 -20.73 -4.92
CA LEU A 123 -7.39 -19.57 -4.56
C LEU A 123 -7.60 -18.64 -5.76
N LEU A 124 -6.56 -18.37 -6.54
CA LEU A 124 -6.64 -17.57 -7.76
C LEU A 124 -7.60 -18.20 -8.77
N ASP A 125 -7.48 -19.50 -9.01
CA ASP A 125 -8.35 -20.21 -9.95
C ASP A 125 -9.83 -20.08 -9.56
N LYS A 126 -10.12 -20.15 -8.26
CA LYS A 126 -11.46 -19.97 -7.71
C LYS A 126 -11.96 -18.54 -7.80
N GLN A 127 -11.17 -17.56 -7.35
CA GLN A 127 -11.56 -16.15 -7.26
C GLN A 127 -11.63 -15.47 -8.63
N THR A 128 -10.83 -15.96 -9.60
CA THR A 128 -10.74 -15.38 -10.95
C THR A 128 -11.54 -16.13 -12.00
N ILE A 129 -12.37 -17.11 -11.61
CA ILE A 129 -13.16 -17.91 -12.56
C ILE A 129 -14.09 -17.06 -13.44
N ASN A 130 -14.60 -15.96 -12.90
CA ASN A 130 -15.48 -15.01 -13.60
C ASN A 130 -14.75 -13.75 -14.10
N LEU A 131 -13.44 -13.65 -13.88
CA LEU A 131 -12.65 -12.54 -14.38
C LEU A 131 -12.39 -12.73 -15.88
N ALA A 132 -12.55 -11.65 -16.63
CA ALA A 132 -12.23 -11.67 -18.05
C ALA A 132 -10.75 -12.04 -18.28
N PRO A 133 -10.41 -12.79 -19.34
CA PRO A 133 -9.05 -13.31 -19.54
C PRO A 133 -7.96 -12.22 -19.49
N GLN A 134 -8.25 -11.01 -19.99
CA GLN A 134 -7.32 -9.89 -19.94
C GLN A 134 -7.04 -9.39 -18.52
N HIS A 135 -8.03 -9.41 -17.61
CA HIS A 135 -7.81 -9.03 -16.21
C HIS A 135 -7.09 -10.15 -15.47
N ARG A 136 -7.38 -11.42 -15.79
CA ARG A 136 -6.64 -12.54 -15.21
C ARG A 136 -5.15 -12.52 -15.61
N ALA A 137 -4.84 -12.08 -16.84
CA ALA A 137 -3.47 -11.92 -17.31
C ALA A 137 -2.68 -10.81 -16.60
N ASN A 138 -3.35 -9.90 -15.87
CA ASN A 138 -2.70 -8.88 -15.07
C ASN A 138 -2.09 -9.44 -13.77
N LEU A 139 -2.43 -10.67 -13.35
CA LEU A 139 -1.96 -11.26 -12.09
C LEU A 139 -0.68 -12.08 -12.31
N ALA A 140 0.40 -11.67 -11.64
CA ALA A 140 1.67 -12.39 -11.61
C ALA A 140 2.02 -12.84 -10.18
N LEU A 141 2.32 -14.13 -10.02
CA LEU A 141 2.91 -14.67 -8.79
C LEU A 141 4.44 -14.57 -8.89
N ILE A 142 5.05 -13.86 -7.95
CA ILE A 142 6.51 -13.62 -7.92
C ILE A 142 7.10 -14.37 -6.71
N PRO A 143 7.87 -15.45 -6.90
CA PRO A 143 8.51 -16.16 -5.80
C PRO A 143 9.46 -15.24 -5.02
N ALA A 144 9.20 -15.03 -3.73
CA ALA A 144 9.97 -14.14 -2.85
C ALA A 144 9.84 -14.56 -1.37
N PRO A 145 10.86 -14.34 -0.52
CA PRO A 145 10.83 -14.66 0.90
C PRO A 145 10.04 -13.61 1.71
N THR A 146 8.76 -13.45 1.39
CA THR A 146 7.87 -12.54 2.14
C THR A 146 7.48 -13.17 3.48
N ASN A 147 7.55 -12.41 4.56
CA ASN A 147 7.20 -12.89 5.90
C ASN A 147 5.96 -12.23 6.46
N HIS A 148 5.66 -10.99 6.06
CA HIS A 148 4.36 -10.35 6.27
C HIS A 148 3.66 -10.06 4.94
N CYS A 149 2.36 -9.78 4.98
CA CYS A 149 1.63 -9.25 3.83
C CYS A 149 1.72 -7.71 3.69
N TRP A 150 2.39 -7.03 4.62
CA TRP A 150 2.40 -5.57 4.76
C TRP A 150 3.40 -4.87 3.81
N ILE A 151 3.25 -5.10 2.50
CA ILE A 151 4.22 -4.59 1.51
C ILE A 151 4.29 -3.06 1.45
N ARG A 152 3.26 -2.35 1.92
CA ARG A 152 3.29 -0.88 2.10
C ARG A 152 4.45 -0.45 2.99
N ASP A 153 4.75 -1.25 4.01
CA ASP A 153 5.74 -0.92 5.03
C ASP A 153 7.08 -1.60 4.77
N THR A 154 7.05 -2.84 4.28
CA THR A 154 8.27 -3.63 4.02
C THR A 154 8.86 -3.41 2.62
N GLY A 155 8.06 -2.86 1.70
CA GLY A 155 8.40 -2.67 0.30
C GLY A 155 9.11 -1.34 0.00
N PRO A 156 9.55 -1.15 -1.27
CA PRO A 156 10.19 0.08 -1.69
C PRO A 156 9.17 1.18 -2.02
N VAL A 157 9.57 2.45 -1.85
CA VAL A 157 8.75 3.61 -2.24
C VAL A 157 9.28 4.20 -3.54
N TYR A 158 8.49 4.11 -4.61
CA TYR A 158 8.87 4.57 -5.95
C TYR A 158 8.78 6.11 -6.05
N ILE A 159 9.76 6.69 -6.73
CA ILE A 159 9.95 8.13 -6.85
C ILE A 159 10.56 8.47 -8.22
N HIS A 160 10.38 9.73 -8.63
CA HIS A 160 10.92 10.26 -9.87
C HIS A 160 12.07 11.22 -9.59
N SER A 161 12.95 11.40 -10.56
CA SER A 161 13.90 12.52 -10.53
C SER A 161 13.14 13.84 -10.59
N ALA A 162 13.60 14.85 -9.83
CA ALA A 162 13.09 16.22 -9.97
C ALA A 162 13.52 16.85 -11.32
N ASP A 163 14.57 16.32 -11.95
CA ASP A 163 14.95 16.68 -13.32
C ASP A 163 14.06 15.92 -14.31
N ALA A 164 13.14 16.64 -14.97
CA ALA A 164 12.22 16.08 -15.95
C ALA A 164 12.91 15.44 -17.17
N ALA A 165 14.18 15.76 -17.45
CA ALA A 165 14.96 15.13 -18.49
C ALA A 165 15.44 13.72 -18.11
N ASP A 166 15.57 13.43 -16.80
CA ASP A 166 15.95 12.12 -16.30
C ASP A 166 14.74 11.19 -16.26
N LYS A 167 14.79 10.13 -17.07
CA LYS A 167 13.74 9.10 -17.18
C LYS A 167 14.07 7.84 -16.39
N THR A 168 15.14 7.87 -15.59
CA THR A 168 15.52 6.76 -14.73
C THR A 168 14.45 6.52 -13.68
N ARG A 169 14.09 5.26 -13.46
CA ARG A 169 13.17 4.87 -12.39
C ARG A 169 13.95 4.78 -11.07
N TYR A 170 13.42 5.36 -10.01
CA TYR A 170 14.04 5.34 -8.69
C TYR A 170 13.09 4.75 -7.66
N ALA A 171 13.64 4.09 -6.65
CA ALA A 171 12.86 3.69 -5.49
C ALA A 171 13.70 3.75 -4.22
N ILE A 172 13.08 4.18 -3.13
CA ILE A 172 13.71 4.32 -1.82
C ILE A 172 13.54 3.01 -1.05
N ASP A 173 14.64 2.55 -0.46
CA ASP A 173 14.60 1.59 0.64
C ASP A 173 14.78 2.34 1.97
N PHE A 174 13.69 2.44 2.72
CA PHE A 174 13.62 3.12 4.01
C PHE A 174 14.08 2.24 5.19
N ARG A 175 14.80 1.14 4.94
CA ARG A 175 15.44 0.32 5.97
C ARG A 175 14.45 -0.13 7.06
N PHE A 176 13.36 -0.76 6.61
CA PHE A 176 12.31 -1.31 7.46
C PHE A 176 12.90 -2.00 8.70
N CYS A 177 12.28 -1.77 9.85
CA CYS A 177 12.83 -2.20 11.12
C CYS A 177 11.80 -2.83 12.05
N GLU A 178 10.73 -3.44 11.52
CA GLU A 178 9.68 -4.08 12.32
C GLU A 178 8.96 -3.07 13.19
N TRP A 179 8.55 -1.96 12.58
CA TRP A 179 7.86 -0.86 13.24
C TRP A 179 8.51 -0.47 14.58
N GLY A 180 9.82 -0.19 14.54
CA GLY A 180 10.58 0.27 15.71
C GLY A 180 11.16 -0.88 16.52
N HIS A 181 11.56 -1.92 15.80
CA HIS A 181 12.10 -3.16 16.32
C HIS A 181 11.10 -3.85 17.25
N LYS A 182 9.80 -3.80 16.98
CA LYS A 182 8.72 -4.32 17.85
C LYS A 182 8.40 -5.80 17.65
N THR A 183 9.38 -6.61 17.27
CA THR A 183 9.18 -8.06 17.06
C THR A 183 8.89 -8.79 18.36
N THR A 184 8.15 -9.90 18.26
CA THR A 184 7.65 -10.86 19.28
C THR A 184 8.17 -10.82 20.72
N GLU A 185 9.39 -10.36 21.00
CA GLU A 185 9.79 -9.80 22.31
C GLU A 185 9.16 -8.41 22.63
N ARG A 186 8.31 -7.83 21.76
CA ARG A 186 7.98 -6.40 21.77
C ARG A 186 6.66 -6.02 21.08
N ILE A 187 5.77 -6.96 20.77
CA ILE A 187 4.47 -6.69 20.11
C ILE A 187 3.53 -5.77 20.95
N TYR A 188 3.91 -5.38 22.18
CA TYR A 188 3.11 -4.44 22.99
C TYR A 188 3.94 -3.36 23.70
N GLY A 189 4.36 -2.36 22.94
CA GLY A 189 4.68 -1.01 23.44
C GLY A 189 5.99 -0.83 24.21
N ALA A 190 6.53 0.40 24.16
CA ALA A 190 7.82 0.80 24.74
C ALA A 190 7.89 0.81 26.29
N CYS A 191 6.88 0.28 26.98
CA CYS A 191 6.80 0.27 28.45
C CYS A 191 7.01 -1.11 29.09
N ALA A 192 7.14 -2.18 28.31
CA ALA A 192 7.39 -3.52 28.85
C ALA A 192 8.90 -3.82 28.90
N SER A 193 9.41 -4.20 30.07
CA SER A 193 10.76 -4.76 30.18
C SER A 193 10.87 -6.06 29.37
N SER A 194 12.07 -6.45 28.95
CA SER A 194 12.32 -7.73 28.27
C SER A 194 11.79 -8.95 29.04
N SER A 195 11.67 -8.85 30.37
CA SER A 195 11.02 -9.85 31.22
C SER A 195 9.49 -9.85 31.13
N ALA A 196 8.86 -8.68 30.98
CA ALA A 196 7.41 -8.54 30.83
C ALA A 196 6.94 -9.02 29.45
N ALA A 197 7.72 -8.73 28.40
CA ALA A 197 7.49 -9.28 27.06
C ALA A 197 7.54 -10.81 27.03
N LYS A 198 8.62 -11.40 27.59
CA LYS A 198 8.76 -12.86 27.74
C LYS A 198 7.64 -13.51 28.56
N THR A 199 7.01 -12.75 29.46
CA THR A 199 5.86 -13.22 30.23
C THR A 199 4.58 -13.19 29.39
N LEU A 200 4.44 -12.20 28.50
CA LEU A 200 3.31 -12.08 27.58
C LEU A 200 3.37 -13.11 26.44
N GLU A 201 4.55 -13.38 25.89
CA GLU A 201 4.79 -14.46 24.92
C GLU A 201 4.41 -15.83 25.48
N LYS A 202 4.73 -16.05 26.77
CA LYS A 202 4.33 -17.25 27.50
C LYS A 202 2.88 -17.22 27.96
N ALA A 203 2.16 -16.10 27.77
CA ALA A 203 0.75 -16.07 28.05
C ALA A 203 0.05 -17.00 27.06
N SER A 204 -0.91 -17.78 27.54
CA SER A 204 -1.62 -18.79 26.74
C SER A 204 -2.25 -18.22 25.46
N ARG A 205 -2.48 -16.90 25.39
CA ARG A 205 -3.06 -16.21 24.23
C ARG A 205 -2.11 -16.09 23.02
N PHE A 206 -0.79 -16.03 23.22
CA PHE A 206 0.18 -15.85 22.14
C PHE A 206 1.13 -17.03 21.96
N ALA A 207 0.99 -18.07 22.78
CA ALA A 207 1.88 -19.23 22.78
C ALA A 207 1.96 -19.94 21.42
N ASP A 208 0.89 -19.86 20.63
CA ASP A 208 0.79 -20.52 19.32
C ASP A 208 1.24 -19.63 18.15
N TRP A 209 1.51 -18.33 18.38
CA TRP A 209 1.94 -17.42 17.33
C TRP A 209 3.35 -17.76 16.85
N PRO A 210 3.59 -17.82 15.53
CA PRO A 210 4.93 -18.02 15.00
C PRO A 210 5.86 -16.88 15.43
N VAL A 211 7.07 -17.25 15.87
CA VAL A 211 8.15 -16.31 16.11
C VAL A 211 9.13 -16.39 14.94
N MET A 212 9.36 -15.26 14.27
CA MET A 212 10.36 -15.18 13.21
C MET A 212 11.75 -15.44 13.79
N ASP A 213 12.48 -16.38 13.18
CA ASP A 213 13.89 -16.61 13.47
C ASP A 213 14.76 -15.52 12.84
N ASP A 214 16.07 -15.53 13.15
CA ASP A 214 17.01 -14.52 12.65
C ASP A 214 17.05 -14.46 11.11
N GLU A 215 16.77 -15.56 10.42
CA GLU A 215 16.70 -15.59 8.96
C GLU A 215 15.46 -14.87 8.46
N ALA A 216 14.27 -15.23 8.95
CA ALA A 216 13.02 -14.56 8.61
C ALA A 216 13.05 -13.05 8.94
N MET A 217 13.69 -12.69 10.05
CA MET A 217 13.94 -11.29 10.42
C MET A 217 14.79 -10.53 9.40
N ARG A 218 15.88 -11.16 8.91
CA ARG A 218 16.72 -10.57 7.86
C ARG A 218 15.98 -10.47 6.53
N GLU A 219 15.24 -11.50 6.17
CA GLU A 219 14.40 -11.50 4.96
C GLU A 219 13.40 -10.34 5.01
N ASN A 220 12.70 -10.16 6.13
CA ASN A 220 11.66 -9.14 6.26
C ASN A 220 12.22 -7.71 6.26
N THR A 221 13.31 -7.47 6.99
CA THR A 221 13.98 -6.15 7.02
C THR A 221 14.75 -5.80 5.74
N ALA A 222 15.04 -6.78 4.87
CA ALA A 222 15.68 -6.57 3.57
C ALA A 222 14.68 -6.60 2.39
N PHE A 223 13.38 -6.74 2.66
CA PHE A 223 12.40 -7.10 1.64
C PHE A 223 12.28 -6.08 0.51
N ALA A 224 12.34 -4.76 0.80
CA ALA A 224 12.38 -3.72 -0.22
C ALA A 224 13.51 -3.92 -1.25
N GLY A 225 14.71 -4.27 -0.79
CA GLY A 225 15.84 -4.57 -1.67
C GLY A 225 15.60 -5.82 -2.53
N ILE A 226 14.98 -6.85 -1.96
CA ILE A 226 14.65 -8.10 -2.69
C ILE A 226 13.60 -7.83 -3.77
N VAL A 227 12.55 -7.05 -3.47
CA VAL A 227 11.54 -6.64 -4.45
C VAL A 227 12.18 -5.91 -5.63
N LEU A 228 13.10 -4.97 -5.38
CA LEU A 228 13.79 -4.23 -6.44
C LEU A 228 14.73 -5.11 -7.26
N ASP A 229 15.42 -6.07 -6.64
CA ASP A 229 16.25 -7.03 -7.36
C ASP A 229 15.40 -7.93 -8.27
N LEU A 230 14.22 -8.38 -7.80
CA LEU A 230 13.28 -9.19 -8.57
C LEU A 230 12.63 -8.41 -9.73
N GLU A 231 12.30 -7.12 -9.51
CA GLU A 231 11.79 -6.27 -10.58
C GLU A 231 12.84 -6.08 -11.67
N ASN A 232 14.08 -5.82 -11.29
CA ASN A 232 15.19 -5.62 -12.24
C ASN A 232 15.64 -6.90 -12.93
N ALA A 233 15.38 -8.09 -12.37
CA ALA A 233 15.75 -9.37 -12.98
C ALA A 233 15.03 -9.65 -14.31
N ASN A 234 13.87 -9.04 -14.53
CA ASN A 234 13.02 -9.26 -15.71
C ASN A 234 13.04 -8.08 -16.69
N VAL A 235 13.94 -7.12 -16.49
CA VAL A 235 14.06 -5.94 -17.35
C VAL A 235 14.97 -6.23 -18.54
N GLU A 236 14.45 -6.04 -19.75
CA GLU A 236 15.22 -6.20 -21.00
C GLU A 236 16.02 -4.93 -21.37
N ALA A 237 15.47 -3.75 -21.09
CA ALA A 237 16.07 -2.46 -21.42
C ALA A 237 16.65 -1.77 -20.19
N VAL A 238 17.90 -1.32 -20.27
CA VAL A 238 18.57 -0.59 -19.16
C VAL A 238 17.77 0.61 -18.65
N ALA A 239 16.96 1.23 -19.51
CA ALA A 239 16.10 2.37 -19.14
C ALA A 239 14.98 2.00 -18.16
N ASP A 240 14.56 0.74 -18.09
CA ASP A 240 13.46 0.30 -17.22
C ASP A 240 13.96 -0.20 -15.84
N VAL A 241 15.30 -0.23 -15.65
CA VAL A 241 15.93 -0.61 -14.39
C VAL A 241 15.60 0.42 -13.31
N VAL A 242 15.16 -0.07 -12.16
CA VAL A 242 14.90 0.72 -10.97
C VAL A 242 16.19 0.87 -10.16
N VAL A 243 16.64 2.11 -10.01
CA VAL A 243 17.79 2.46 -9.18
C VAL A 243 17.35 2.58 -7.72
N ARG A 244 17.92 1.74 -6.86
CA ARG A 244 17.68 1.75 -5.41
C ARG A 244 18.42 2.91 -4.75
N LEU A 245 17.67 3.76 -4.05
CA LEU A 245 18.21 4.78 -3.17
C LEU A 245 18.19 4.31 -1.71
N GLN A 246 19.27 4.59 -1.00
CA GLN A 246 19.41 4.27 0.42
C GLN A 246 19.46 5.54 1.27
N THR A 247 18.65 5.58 2.32
CA THR A 247 18.65 6.62 3.35
C THR A 247 19.06 6.07 4.71
N ASP A 248 19.38 6.95 5.66
CA ASP A 248 19.59 6.57 7.07
C ASP A 248 18.30 6.60 7.88
N ILE A 249 17.24 7.18 7.31
CA ILE A 249 15.90 7.20 7.91
C ILE A 249 15.33 5.77 7.88
N ARG A 250 14.87 5.31 9.04
CA ARG A 250 13.99 4.17 9.18
C ARG A 250 12.55 4.64 9.11
N LEU A 251 11.81 4.17 8.12
CA LEU A 251 10.45 4.59 7.86
C LEU A 251 9.68 3.48 7.16
N GLU A 252 8.37 3.51 7.36
CA GLU A 252 7.40 2.62 6.72
C GLU A 252 6.52 3.44 5.77
N GLY A 253 6.19 2.91 4.58
CA GLY A 253 5.40 3.66 3.59
C GLY A 253 4.03 4.09 4.12
N GLY A 254 3.39 3.33 5.01
CA GLY A 254 2.12 3.71 5.63
C GLY A 254 2.24 4.86 6.65
N GLY A 255 3.47 5.15 7.11
CA GLY A 255 3.76 6.26 8.02
C GLY A 255 3.76 7.64 7.34
N ILE A 256 3.68 7.70 6.00
CA ILE A 256 3.67 8.94 5.23
C ILE A 256 2.53 8.98 4.21
N GLU A 257 2.03 10.18 3.94
CA GLU A 257 1.06 10.44 2.88
C GLU A 257 1.44 11.74 2.16
N VAL A 258 1.53 11.71 0.83
CA VAL A 258 1.95 12.86 0.00
C VAL A 258 0.86 13.28 -0.97
N ASP A 259 0.72 14.60 -1.18
CA ASP A 259 -0.26 15.16 -2.14
C ASP A 259 0.25 15.23 -3.58
N GLY A 260 1.55 14.98 -3.79
CA GLY A 260 2.24 15.12 -5.08
C GLY A 260 2.56 16.57 -5.49
N GLU A 261 2.25 17.55 -4.63
CA GLU A 261 2.48 18.99 -4.86
C GLU A 261 3.32 19.64 -3.75
N GLY A 262 4.07 18.83 -3.01
CA GLY A 262 5.07 19.28 -2.05
C GLY A 262 4.62 19.23 -0.58
N THR A 263 3.48 18.62 -0.28
CA THR A 263 2.97 18.47 1.08
C THR A 263 3.04 17.02 1.53
N LEU A 264 3.49 16.81 2.76
CA LEU A 264 3.50 15.51 3.44
C LEU A 264 2.69 15.58 4.73
N MET A 265 1.84 14.58 4.97
CA MET A 265 1.22 14.32 6.26
C MET A 265 1.89 13.11 6.92
N ALA A 266 2.13 13.19 8.23
CA ALA A 266 2.67 12.09 9.02
C ALA A 266 2.39 12.28 10.51
N THR A 267 2.52 11.20 11.28
CA THR A 267 2.51 11.27 12.75
C THR A 267 3.94 11.35 13.29
N GLU A 268 4.14 12.16 14.34
CA GLU A 268 5.42 12.26 15.01
C GLU A 268 5.79 10.93 15.69
N SER A 269 4.81 10.22 16.24
CA SER A 269 5.03 8.94 16.93
C SER A 269 5.52 7.81 16.03
N SER A 270 5.19 7.81 14.73
CA SER A 270 5.61 6.76 13.79
C SER A 270 6.99 7.01 13.18
N ILE A 271 7.44 8.26 13.10
CA ILE A 271 8.71 8.61 12.44
C ILE A 271 9.78 9.08 13.45
N LEU A 272 9.41 9.93 14.42
CA LEU A 272 10.36 10.56 15.32
C LEU A 272 10.67 9.65 16.52
N GLY A 273 11.86 9.85 17.10
CA GLY A 273 12.25 9.20 18.34
C GLY A 273 13.09 7.92 18.17
N GLY A 274 13.57 7.40 19.31
CA GLY A 274 14.62 6.38 19.34
C GLY A 274 14.22 4.98 18.86
N GLY A 275 12.92 4.69 18.74
CA GLY A 275 12.44 3.41 18.23
C GLY A 275 12.76 3.20 16.74
N ARG A 276 12.62 4.25 15.93
CA ARG A 276 12.96 4.26 14.50
C ARG A 276 14.28 4.96 14.24
N ASN A 277 14.37 6.23 14.62
CA ASN A 277 15.40 7.15 14.13
C ASN A 277 16.25 7.68 15.29
N ALA A 278 16.86 6.77 16.04
CA ALA A 278 17.76 7.12 17.15
C ALA A 278 18.92 8.00 16.68
N GLY A 279 18.98 9.22 17.21
CA GLY A 279 20.05 10.18 16.92
C GLY A 279 19.80 11.09 15.71
N LEU A 280 18.66 10.97 15.02
CA LEU A 280 18.25 11.93 13.98
C LEU A 280 17.27 12.96 14.55
N GLY A 281 17.56 14.24 14.35
CA GLY A 281 16.65 15.34 14.68
C GLY A 281 15.54 15.49 13.64
N LYS A 282 14.43 16.15 14.04
CA LYS A 282 13.30 16.43 13.17
C LYS A 282 13.71 17.18 11.90
N ASP A 283 14.53 18.22 12.03
CA ASP A 283 15.03 19.01 10.90
C ASP A 283 15.88 18.17 9.92
N GLU A 284 16.65 17.20 10.41
CA GLU A 284 17.45 16.30 9.57
C GLU A 284 16.55 15.33 8.80
N ILE A 285 15.51 14.82 9.45
CA ILE A 285 14.48 13.98 8.83
C ILE A 285 13.73 14.78 7.76
N GLU A 286 13.26 15.98 8.08
CA GLU A 286 12.56 16.85 7.12
C GLU A 286 13.45 17.22 5.92
N ALA A 287 14.74 17.52 6.13
CA ALA A 287 15.65 17.85 5.04
C ALA A 287 15.86 16.66 4.07
N GLU A 288 16.04 15.45 4.60
CA GLU A 288 16.25 14.27 3.79
C GLU A 288 14.95 13.79 3.11
N LEU A 289 13.81 13.81 3.81
CA LEU A 289 12.51 13.52 3.19
C LEU A 289 12.13 14.57 2.15
N GLY A 290 12.42 15.84 2.38
CA GLY A 290 12.20 16.90 1.40
C GLY A 290 13.01 16.68 0.12
N ARG A 291 14.26 16.24 0.24
CA ARG A 291 15.12 15.86 -0.89
C ARG A 291 14.60 14.62 -1.63
N LEU A 292 14.16 13.59 -0.89
CA LEU A 292 13.78 12.28 -1.43
C LEU A 292 12.35 12.24 -2.01
N LEU A 293 11.43 13.02 -1.45
CA LEU A 293 10.01 12.98 -1.78
C LEU A 293 9.54 14.27 -2.48
N GLY A 294 10.38 15.30 -2.57
CA GLY A 294 10.04 16.57 -3.22
C GLY A 294 9.06 17.41 -2.40
N VAL A 295 9.07 17.24 -1.07
CA VAL A 295 8.16 17.91 -0.14
C VAL A 295 8.84 19.07 0.57
N SER A 296 8.12 20.16 0.78
CA SER A 296 8.60 21.35 1.48
C SER A 296 7.69 21.78 2.63
N THR A 297 6.49 21.19 2.73
CA THR A 297 5.53 21.45 3.80
C THR A 297 5.20 20.16 4.52
N PHE A 298 5.45 20.13 5.83
CA PHE A 298 5.18 18.97 6.67
C PHE A 298 4.01 19.26 7.61
N ILE A 299 2.98 18.43 7.54
CA ILE A 299 1.83 18.46 8.44
C ILE A 299 1.99 17.32 9.44
N TRP A 300 2.48 17.67 10.63
CA TRP A 300 2.75 16.72 11.71
C TRP A 300 1.55 16.60 12.65
N PHE A 301 1.07 15.37 12.83
CA PHE A 301 0.14 15.00 13.89
C PHE A 301 0.90 14.40 15.07
N PRO A 302 0.47 14.57 16.33
CA PRO A 302 1.19 13.99 17.47
C PRO A 302 1.29 12.45 17.44
N GLY A 303 0.19 11.76 17.10
CA GLY A 303 0.06 10.31 17.15
C GLY A 303 0.27 9.73 18.56
N ARG A 304 0.48 8.41 18.71
CA ARG A 304 0.70 7.73 20.00
C ARG A 304 1.68 6.57 19.88
N VAL A 305 2.71 6.57 20.72
CA VAL A 305 3.66 5.45 20.80
C VAL A 305 3.04 4.26 21.54
N GLY A 306 3.07 3.09 20.92
CA GLY A 306 2.64 1.82 21.50
C GLY A 306 1.13 1.62 21.60
N LEU A 307 0.32 2.51 21.01
CA LEU A 307 -1.13 2.29 20.89
C LEU A 307 -1.41 1.11 19.97
N ASP A 308 -0.68 1.03 18.86
CA ASP A 308 -0.61 -0.08 17.92
C ASP A 308 0.85 -0.35 17.52
N VAL A 309 1.09 -1.37 16.70
CA VAL A 309 2.45 -1.75 16.27
C VAL A 309 3.11 -0.65 15.42
N THR A 310 2.34 0.13 14.69
CA THR A 310 2.81 1.16 13.76
C THR A 310 3.13 2.49 14.44
N ASP A 311 2.68 2.68 15.69
CA ASP A 311 2.68 3.97 16.40
C ASP A 311 1.80 5.02 15.70
N VAL A 312 0.57 4.62 15.33
CA VAL A 312 -0.41 5.46 14.64
C VAL A 312 0.11 5.92 13.27
N HIS A 313 0.17 5.00 12.31
CA HIS A 313 0.44 5.36 10.91
C HIS A 313 -0.64 6.30 10.36
N VAL A 314 -0.23 7.26 9.53
CA VAL A 314 -1.14 8.27 8.96
C VAL A 314 -2.12 7.65 7.97
N ASP A 315 -1.76 6.56 7.30
CA ASP A 315 -2.60 5.90 6.29
C ASP A 315 -3.85 5.20 6.86
N ALA A 316 -3.93 5.03 8.18
CA ALA A 316 -5.12 4.57 8.88
C ALA A 316 -6.00 5.74 9.34
N GLU A 317 -5.44 6.95 9.42
CA GLU A 317 -6.04 8.09 10.11
C GLU A 317 -6.47 9.22 9.17
N ALA A 318 -5.64 9.60 8.19
CA ALA A 318 -5.91 10.70 7.28
C ALA A 318 -5.18 10.54 5.95
N ARG A 319 -5.90 10.68 4.83
CA ARG A 319 -5.31 10.54 3.49
C ARG A 319 -5.78 11.58 2.49
N PHE A 320 -4.92 11.91 1.53
CA PHE A 320 -5.29 12.79 0.43
C PHE A 320 -6.17 12.03 -0.56
N VAL A 321 -7.28 12.66 -0.93
CA VAL A 321 -8.07 12.23 -2.10
C VAL A 321 -7.55 12.93 -3.35
N ARG A 322 -7.10 14.17 -3.20
CA ARG A 322 -6.46 15.03 -4.20
C ARG A 322 -5.80 16.22 -3.47
N PRO A 323 -4.92 16.99 -4.11
CA PRO A 323 -4.30 18.15 -3.47
C PRO A 323 -5.33 19.09 -2.83
N GLY A 324 -5.12 19.41 -1.55
CA GLY A 324 -6.02 20.25 -0.75
C GLY A 324 -7.28 19.55 -0.19
N VAL A 325 -7.54 18.27 -0.47
CA VAL A 325 -8.71 17.54 0.05
C VAL A 325 -8.31 16.27 0.77
N VAL A 326 -8.69 16.19 2.04
CA VAL A 326 -8.30 15.12 2.97
C VAL A 326 -9.54 14.39 3.46
N VAL A 327 -9.46 13.08 3.57
CA VAL A 327 -10.42 12.27 4.30
C VAL A 327 -9.79 11.80 5.60
N VAL A 328 -10.52 11.93 6.70
CA VAL A 328 -10.08 11.58 8.06
C VAL A 328 -10.96 10.45 8.61
N CYS A 329 -10.32 9.47 9.24
CA CYS A 329 -10.98 8.40 9.97
C CYS A 329 -11.63 8.99 11.23
N ARG A 330 -12.96 8.89 11.33
CA ARG A 330 -13.69 9.34 12.51
C ARG A 330 -14.09 8.12 13.35
N PRO A 331 -13.68 8.07 14.64
CA PRO A 331 -13.96 6.91 15.48
C PRO A 331 -15.45 6.58 15.60
N HIS A 332 -15.78 5.29 15.68
CA HIS A 332 -17.15 4.86 15.95
C HIS A 332 -17.59 5.26 17.37
N GLY A 333 -18.91 5.30 17.62
CA GLY A 333 -19.48 5.80 18.88
C GLY A 333 -19.16 4.98 20.15
N ARG A 334 -18.43 3.87 20.04
CA ARG A 334 -17.96 3.05 21.17
C ARG A 334 -16.43 2.99 21.27
N ALA A 335 -15.72 3.71 20.42
CA ALA A 335 -14.26 3.74 20.44
C ALA A 335 -13.76 4.29 21.78
N GLU A 336 -12.60 3.82 22.21
CA GLU A 336 -11.96 4.33 23.41
C GLU A 336 -11.59 5.81 23.26
N LYS A 337 -11.50 6.54 24.38
CA LYS A 337 -11.23 7.99 24.39
C LYS A 337 -9.96 8.34 23.61
N VAL A 338 -8.94 7.48 23.64
CA VAL A 338 -7.66 7.73 22.96
C VAL A 338 -7.82 7.91 21.44
N HIS A 339 -8.72 7.19 20.79
CA HIS A 339 -8.97 7.33 19.35
C HIS A 339 -9.70 8.64 19.04
N TRP A 340 -10.64 9.05 19.89
CA TRP A 340 -11.29 10.37 19.78
C TRP A 340 -10.29 11.52 19.95
N ASP A 341 -9.37 11.40 20.92
CA ASP A 341 -8.32 12.41 21.13
C ASP A 341 -7.41 12.54 19.90
N ILE A 342 -7.02 11.43 19.27
CA ILE A 342 -6.22 11.42 18.03
C ILE A 342 -6.98 12.10 16.89
N TYR A 343 -8.23 11.73 16.67
CA TYR A 343 -9.08 12.34 15.64
C TYR A 343 -9.23 13.86 15.85
N GLU A 344 -9.51 14.30 17.07
CA GLU A 344 -9.65 15.72 17.40
C GLU A 344 -8.34 16.49 17.18
N GLU A 345 -7.20 15.91 17.53
CA GLU A 345 -5.86 16.47 17.28
C GLU A 345 -5.59 16.61 15.77
N ILE A 346 -5.88 15.57 14.98
CA ILE A 346 -5.74 15.58 13.52
C ILE A 346 -6.61 16.68 12.91
N ARG A 347 -7.89 16.75 13.29
CA ARG A 347 -8.82 17.79 12.82
C ARG A 347 -8.32 19.19 13.15
N ALA A 348 -7.85 19.42 14.38
CA ALA A 348 -7.33 20.70 14.82
C ALA A 348 -6.03 21.10 14.11
N VAL A 349 -5.18 20.15 13.75
CA VAL A 349 -3.98 20.38 12.92
C VAL A 349 -4.39 20.76 11.50
N LEU A 350 -5.28 20.00 10.86
CA LEU A 350 -5.73 20.27 9.50
C LEU A 350 -6.43 21.63 9.38
N GLU A 351 -7.28 22.01 10.33
CA GLU A 351 -8.03 23.28 10.31
C GLU A 351 -7.12 24.52 10.29
N ARG A 352 -5.99 24.47 11.01
CA ARG A 352 -5.03 25.58 11.10
C ARG A 352 -3.93 25.55 10.04
N SER A 353 -3.82 24.47 9.28
CA SER A 353 -2.74 24.25 8.32
C SER A 353 -3.13 24.67 6.90
N THR A 354 -2.11 24.85 6.06
CA THR A 354 -2.23 24.96 4.61
C THR A 354 -1.23 24.04 3.96
N ASP A 355 -1.53 23.59 2.75
CA ASP A 355 -0.59 22.80 1.95
C ASP A 355 0.54 23.68 1.35
N ALA A 356 1.48 23.05 0.65
CA ALA A 356 2.63 23.73 0.04
C ALA A 356 2.27 24.77 -1.02
N CYS A 357 1.06 24.67 -1.59
CA CYS A 357 0.52 25.64 -2.54
C CYS A 357 -0.32 26.74 -1.84
N GLY A 358 -0.40 26.74 -0.51
CA GLY A 358 -1.13 27.72 0.30
C GLY A 358 -2.64 27.50 0.36
N ARG A 359 -3.15 26.33 -0.05
CA ARG A 359 -4.59 26.01 0.04
C ARG A 359 -4.91 25.56 1.46
N ARG A 360 -6.09 25.94 1.96
CA ARG A 360 -6.67 25.34 3.17
C ARG A 360 -7.24 23.97 2.83
N PHE A 361 -7.17 23.04 3.77
CA PHE A 361 -7.73 21.70 3.57
C PHE A 361 -9.26 21.70 3.61
N GLU A 362 -9.87 21.10 2.59
CA GLU A 362 -11.23 20.59 2.65
C GLU A 362 -11.19 19.21 3.31
N VAL A 363 -11.83 19.04 4.48
CA VAL A 363 -11.70 17.83 5.30
C VAL A 363 -13.03 17.10 5.43
N HIS A 364 -13.07 15.85 4.97
CA HIS A 364 -14.22 14.95 5.06
C HIS A 364 -13.98 13.86 6.11
N ASP A 365 -14.99 13.57 6.92
CA ASP A 365 -14.89 12.56 7.97
C ASP A 365 -15.61 11.28 7.55
N VAL A 366 -14.90 10.16 7.45
CA VAL A 366 -15.53 8.84 7.25
C VAL A 366 -15.59 8.12 8.58
N VAL A 367 -16.80 7.78 9.01
CA VAL A 367 -17.01 7.08 10.29
C VAL A 367 -16.61 5.61 10.13
N GLU A 368 -15.83 5.11 11.08
CA GLU A 368 -15.53 3.67 11.22
C GLU A 368 -16.81 2.82 11.28
N PRO A 369 -16.78 1.56 10.79
CA PRO A 369 -17.86 0.61 11.00
C PRO A 369 -17.97 0.23 12.48
N ASP A 370 -19.06 -0.44 12.85
CA ASP A 370 -19.12 -1.11 14.14
C ASP A 370 -18.17 -2.32 14.14
N PRO A 371 -17.14 -2.35 15.02
CA PRO A 371 -16.13 -3.41 14.99
C PRO A 371 -16.70 -4.80 15.30
N ARG A 372 -17.94 -4.91 15.81
CA ARG A 372 -18.62 -6.20 16.05
C ARG A 372 -18.95 -6.96 14.76
N TYR A 373 -18.90 -6.32 13.60
CA TYR A 373 -19.03 -7.01 12.31
C TYR A 373 -17.76 -7.76 11.90
N ILE A 374 -16.62 -7.39 12.49
CA ILE A 374 -15.36 -8.11 12.35
C ILE A 374 -15.34 -9.27 13.34
N LYS A 375 -15.68 -10.44 12.82
CA LYS A 375 -15.82 -11.67 13.59
C LYS A 375 -14.54 -12.49 13.57
N GLY A 376 -14.06 -12.86 14.74
CA GLY A 376 -12.98 -13.81 14.96
C GLY A 376 -12.98 -14.28 16.40
N ASP A 377 -12.50 -15.50 16.62
CA ASP A 377 -12.41 -16.14 17.93
C ASP A 377 -11.08 -16.88 18.14
N LEU A 378 -10.09 -16.65 17.26
CA LEU A 378 -8.78 -17.27 17.33
C LEU A 378 -7.93 -16.65 18.45
N PRO A 379 -7.14 -17.47 19.18
CA PRO A 379 -6.19 -16.97 20.16
C PRO A 379 -5.18 -15.98 19.56
N GLY A 380 -5.03 -14.82 20.21
CA GLY A 380 -4.01 -13.83 19.88
C GLY A 380 -4.37 -12.86 18.76
N GLU A 381 -5.60 -12.90 18.24
CA GLU A 381 -6.15 -11.80 17.45
C GLU A 381 -6.05 -10.45 18.17
N GLU A 382 -6.03 -9.38 17.36
CA GLU A 382 -6.13 -8.03 17.88
C GLU A 382 -7.44 -7.84 18.64
N LYS A 383 -7.34 -7.29 19.86
CA LYS A 383 -8.50 -7.03 20.70
C LYS A 383 -9.36 -5.89 20.16
N ALA A 384 -8.76 -5.04 19.34
CA ALA A 384 -9.41 -4.00 18.56
C ALA A 384 -8.94 -4.15 17.10
N PRO A 385 -9.76 -4.70 16.19
CA PRO A 385 -9.38 -4.84 14.79
C PRO A 385 -9.21 -3.47 14.12
N ALA A 386 -8.35 -3.39 13.11
CA ALA A 386 -8.17 -2.18 12.31
C ALA A 386 -9.39 -1.94 11.41
N VAL A 387 -10.21 -0.93 11.74
CA VAL A 387 -11.52 -0.69 11.10
C VAL A 387 -11.62 0.67 10.42
N SER A 388 -10.65 1.01 9.57
CA SER A 388 -10.61 2.30 8.88
C SER A 388 -10.96 2.19 7.40
N TYR A 389 -11.99 2.94 6.96
CA TYR A 389 -12.30 3.12 5.53
C TYR A 389 -11.31 4.06 4.82
N VAL A 390 -10.52 4.85 5.57
CA VAL A 390 -9.44 5.67 5.00
C VAL A 390 -8.31 4.80 4.45
N ASN A 391 -8.19 3.56 4.90
CA ASN A 391 -7.21 2.58 4.40
C ASN A 391 -7.63 1.96 3.04
N PHE A 392 -8.17 2.78 2.13
CA PHE A 392 -8.45 2.46 0.73
C PHE A 392 -7.17 2.45 -0.11
N TYR A 393 -7.23 2.12 -1.39
CA TYR A 393 -6.08 2.19 -2.30
C TYR A 393 -6.53 2.72 -3.67
N PHE A 394 -5.82 3.73 -4.18
CA PHE A 394 -6.06 4.19 -5.55
C PHE A 394 -5.48 3.20 -6.55
N VAL A 395 -6.18 3.04 -7.67
CA VAL A 395 -5.74 2.27 -8.85
C VAL A 395 -5.98 3.13 -10.08
N ASN A 396 -5.41 2.73 -11.22
CA ASN A 396 -5.67 3.36 -12.50
C ASN A 396 -7.18 3.42 -12.78
N GLY A 397 -7.74 4.63 -12.83
CA GLY A 397 -9.17 4.86 -13.09
C GLY A 397 -10.13 4.43 -11.97
N GLY A 398 -9.63 4.00 -10.79
CA GLY A 398 -10.49 3.51 -9.71
C GLY A 398 -9.98 3.79 -8.30
N LEU A 399 -10.79 3.41 -7.31
CA LEU A 399 -10.45 3.37 -5.88
C LEU A 399 -11.01 2.07 -5.30
N VAL A 400 -10.15 1.30 -4.65
CA VAL A 400 -10.52 0.05 -3.97
C VAL A 400 -10.59 0.32 -2.48
N MET A 401 -11.75 0.09 -1.86
CA MET A 401 -11.98 0.35 -0.44
C MET A 401 -12.43 -0.91 0.30
N PRO A 402 -12.22 -1.02 1.63
CA PRO A 402 -12.71 -2.14 2.39
C PRO A 402 -14.23 -2.11 2.54
N ALA A 403 -14.82 -3.30 2.67
CA ALA A 403 -16.16 -3.51 3.22
C ALA A 403 -16.03 -4.45 4.42
N PHE A 404 -16.48 -3.98 5.59
CA PHE A 404 -16.28 -4.66 6.87
C PHE A 404 -17.47 -5.54 7.28
N GLY A 405 -18.53 -5.55 6.47
CA GLY A 405 -19.76 -6.30 6.72
C GLY A 405 -20.81 -5.54 7.52
N ASP A 406 -20.50 -4.31 7.95
CA ASP A 406 -21.47 -3.36 8.46
C ASP A 406 -22.15 -2.68 7.27
N ALA A 407 -23.25 -3.27 6.78
CA ALA A 407 -23.89 -2.83 5.54
C ALA A 407 -24.27 -1.35 5.51
N GLU A 408 -24.60 -0.74 6.66
CA GLU A 408 -24.94 0.69 6.72
C GLU A 408 -23.71 1.57 6.64
N ALA A 409 -22.64 1.23 7.37
CA ALA A 409 -21.38 1.98 7.33
C ALA A 409 -20.66 1.79 5.98
N ASP A 410 -20.66 0.57 5.43
CA ASP A 410 -20.05 0.21 4.14
C ASP A 410 -20.69 1.04 3.02
N GLU A 411 -22.03 1.13 2.98
CA GLU A 411 -22.76 1.92 1.97
C GLU A 411 -22.48 3.43 2.12
N LYS A 412 -22.47 3.95 3.36
CA LYS A 412 -22.19 5.38 3.61
C LYS A 412 -20.78 5.76 3.17
N ALA A 413 -19.80 4.93 3.48
CA ALA A 413 -18.42 5.15 3.04
C ALA A 413 -18.32 5.08 1.52
N PHE A 414 -18.96 4.09 0.88
CA PHE A 414 -19.00 3.96 -0.58
C PHE A 414 -19.57 5.21 -1.27
N GLU A 415 -20.74 5.68 -0.84
CA GLU A 415 -21.38 6.85 -1.44
C GLU A 415 -20.57 8.14 -1.20
N MET A 416 -19.89 8.26 -0.06
CA MET A 416 -18.96 9.37 0.17
C MET A 416 -17.80 9.35 -0.82
N PHE A 417 -17.07 8.24 -0.96
CA PHE A 417 -15.94 8.15 -1.88
C PHE A 417 -16.36 8.36 -3.33
N LYS A 418 -17.51 7.80 -3.74
CA LYS A 418 -18.09 8.03 -5.05
C LYS A 418 -18.41 9.49 -5.34
N CYS A 419 -18.83 10.26 -4.33
CA CYS A 419 -19.01 11.70 -4.46
C CYS A 419 -17.68 12.47 -4.52
N LEU A 420 -16.66 12.00 -3.80
CA LEU A 420 -15.36 12.68 -3.71
C LEU A 420 -14.48 12.49 -4.95
N VAL A 421 -14.60 11.33 -5.61
CA VAL A 421 -13.86 10.96 -6.83
C VAL A 421 -14.81 10.44 -7.92
N PRO A 422 -15.73 11.27 -8.43
CA PRO A 422 -16.77 10.85 -9.37
C PRO A 422 -16.25 10.33 -10.72
N GLU A 423 -14.99 10.62 -11.04
CA GLU A 423 -14.29 10.12 -12.23
C GLU A 423 -13.67 8.72 -12.05
N ARG A 424 -13.69 8.18 -10.83
CA ARG A 424 -13.10 6.88 -10.48
C ARG A 424 -14.19 5.84 -10.26
N GLU A 425 -13.95 4.62 -10.75
CA GLU A 425 -14.77 3.46 -10.38
C GLU A 425 -14.42 3.02 -8.95
N ILE A 426 -15.42 3.00 -8.06
CA ILE A 426 -15.23 2.52 -6.68
C ILE A 426 -15.52 1.02 -6.61
N ARG A 427 -14.63 0.25 -6.00
CA ARG A 427 -14.87 -1.17 -5.68
C ARG A 427 -14.63 -1.48 -4.22
N GLN A 428 -15.58 -2.19 -3.63
CA GLN A 428 -15.47 -2.71 -2.28
C GLN A 428 -14.85 -4.10 -2.27
N VAL A 429 -13.94 -4.34 -1.34
CA VAL A 429 -13.38 -5.67 -1.05
C VAL A 429 -13.76 -6.04 0.36
N ALA A 430 -14.49 -7.16 0.50
CA ALA A 430 -14.85 -7.68 1.81
C ALA A 430 -13.60 -8.08 2.60
N VAL A 431 -13.48 -7.57 3.81
CA VAL A 431 -12.36 -7.86 4.73
C VAL A 431 -12.89 -8.25 6.10
N ASN A 432 -12.24 -9.23 6.72
CA ASN A 432 -12.56 -9.70 8.06
C ASN A 432 -11.29 -10.16 8.78
N ALA A 433 -10.52 -11.06 8.16
CA ALA A 433 -9.28 -11.58 8.72
C ALA A 433 -8.17 -10.54 8.73
N LEU A 434 -8.02 -9.77 7.66
CA LEU A 434 -6.94 -8.77 7.54
C LEU A 434 -6.99 -7.70 8.65
N PRO A 435 -8.15 -7.06 8.95
CA PRO A 435 -8.33 -6.18 10.11
C PRO A 435 -7.90 -6.76 11.46
N ARG A 436 -8.06 -8.07 11.64
CA ARG A 436 -7.71 -8.79 12.88
C ARG A 436 -6.21 -9.08 13.00
N THR A 437 -5.45 -8.82 11.93
CA THR A 437 -3.99 -8.96 11.87
C THR A 437 -3.24 -7.62 11.91
N GLY A 438 -3.96 -6.50 12.03
CA GLY A 438 -3.36 -5.19 12.33
C GLY A 438 -3.40 -4.14 11.21
N GLY A 439 -4.02 -4.44 10.06
CA GLY A 439 -4.11 -3.49 8.93
C GLY A 439 -5.26 -3.82 7.97
N VAL A 440 -5.36 -3.05 6.88
CA VAL A 440 -6.41 -3.22 5.86
C VAL A 440 -5.79 -3.15 4.45
N LEU A 441 -6.47 -2.57 3.45
CA LEU A 441 -6.08 -2.70 2.04
C LEU A 441 -4.83 -1.91 1.70
N HIS A 442 -4.73 -0.65 2.16
CA HIS A 442 -3.58 0.20 1.86
C HIS A 442 -2.28 -0.39 2.41
N CYS A 443 -2.34 -0.99 3.61
CA CYS A 443 -1.18 -1.60 4.27
C CYS A 443 -0.60 -2.80 3.49
N VAL A 444 -1.37 -3.42 2.59
CA VAL A 444 -0.96 -4.60 1.81
C VAL A 444 -0.74 -4.31 0.33
N THR A 445 -0.76 -3.05 -0.05
CA THR A 445 -0.57 -2.58 -1.43
C THR A 445 0.55 -1.56 -1.51
N GLN A 446 1.33 -1.61 -2.59
CA GLN A 446 2.33 -0.59 -2.91
C GLN A 446 2.29 -0.31 -4.41
N GLN A 447 2.02 0.94 -4.78
CA GLN A 447 2.01 1.39 -6.16
C GLN A 447 3.42 1.47 -6.74
N VAL A 448 3.54 1.05 -7.99
CA VAL A 448 4.71 1.27 -8.86
C VAL A 448 4.35 2.38 -9.83
N VAL A 449 5.08 3.49 -9.78
CA VAL A 449 4.88 4.66 -10.66
C VAL A 449 5.98 4.80 -11.71
#